data_AF-A0A0E2BKE4-F1
#
_entry.id   AF-A0A0E2BKE4-F1
#
_cell.length_a   1.000
_cell.length_b   1.000
_cell.length_c   1.000
_cell.angle_alpha   90.00
_cell.angle_beta   90.00
_cell.angle_gamma   90.00
#
_symmetry.space_group_name_H-M   'P 1'
#
loop_
_entity.id
_entity.type
_entity.pdbx_description
1 polymer ?
#
loop_
_entity_poly.entity_id
_entity_poly.type
_entity_poly.pdbx_seq_one_letter_code
_entity_poly.pdbx_strand_id
1 'polypeptide(L)'
;SVCKVILLTRPLQNKLPWHTINLNNWSETDTFRVLEELYHISDYTVRKKVFTITNGYPILVRYISEHFKKFGSLPDIGQIESVESYYESLLVNVKVKNALSLFISSRSFIMNSEITMFLDSELAAIVTEFIKDFPYLFERRLNRTSLFHDSFNTFIQNLGIDNFERKRKVNEIVLKSLLKLESRFQSRFSYFNLSSKEKLKVIKIYSSMEVFKELIKRCIDFEALRTFYKQIRESLEEIDPGELKIEDYYDLSLILNLVSRDHVSSLNHFYYTFAKCLIYNEFDEENVTSSEYLFSMFYYIRTKDASLIQRTLGDDYFSTDSFYEKFEQEVYAEDNYFDAHSSAYKLEIKFPNILIDANLMEMDQRLTSLLENLYIYRRTEGHEDLLKFQDSIICYMDISEEKGLEKFQTALRKYKKFHYA
;
A
#
# COMPACT_ATOMS: atom_id res chain seq x y z
N SER A 1 -11.71 10.75 33.61
CA SER A 1 -12.49 10.18 32.49
C SER A 1 -12.52 8.66 32.66
N VAL A 2 -13.69 8.03 32.51
CA VAL A 2 -13.80 6.56 32.55
C VAL A 2 -13.76 6.06 31.12
N CYS A 3 -12.72 5.32 30.75
CA CYS A 3 -12.63 4.70 29.43
C CYS A 3 -13.55 3.47 29.38
N LYS A 4 -14.41 3.39 28.36
CA LYS A 4 -15.16 2.17 28.06
C LYS A 4 -14.33 1.32 27.11
N VAL A 5 -14.02 0.10 27.52
CA VAL A 5 -13.17 -0.83 26.75
C VAL A 5 -14.02 -2.01 26.29
N ILE A 6 -13.90 -2.39 25.01
CA ILE A 6 -14.44 -3.62 24.46
C ILE A 6 -13.24 -4.51 24.10
N LEU A 7 -13.23 -5.76 24.57
CA LEU A 7 -12.19 -6.74 24.29
C LEU A 7 -12.78 -7.88 23.45
N LEU A 8 -12.17 -8.13 22.29
CA LEU A 8 -12.48 -9.27 21.44
C LEU A 8 -11.37 -10.31 21.62
N THR A 9 -11.72 -11.53 22.02
CA THR A 9 -10.73 -12.57 22.32
C THR A 9 -11.32 -13.96 22.09
N ARG A 10 -10.45 -14.92 21.79
CA ARG A 10 -10.77 -16.34 21.98
C ARG A 10 -11.00 -16.59 23.48
N PRO A 11 -11.65 -17.70 23.88
CA PRO A 11 -11.89 -18.02 25.29
C PRO A 11 -10.60 -17.86 26.11
N LEU A 12 -10.63 -16.93 27.07
CA LEU A 12 -9.48 -16.65 27.92
C LEU A 12 -9.25 -17.81 28.87
N GLN A 13 -7.97 -18.16 29.09
CA GLN A 13 -7.62 -19.14 30.13
C GLN A 13 -8.00 -18.65 31.53
N ASN A 14 -7.89 -17.33 31.77
CA ASN A 14 -8.25 -16.70 33.03
C ASN A 14 -9.61 -16.01 32.91
N LYS A 15 -10.49 -16.24 33.89
CA LYS A 15 -11.78 -15.54 33.97
C LYS A 15 -11.55 -14.09 34.39
N LEU A 16 -11.94 -13.16 33.53
CA LEU A 16 -12.02 -11.74 33.87
C LEU A 16 -13.41 -11.43 34.46
N PRO A 17 -13.53 -10.51 35.43
CA PRO A 17 -14.82 -10.11 36.01
C PRO A 17 -15.58 -9.14 35.09
N TRP A 18 -15.53 -9.37 33.77
CA TRP A 18 -16.09 -8.49 32.75
C TRP A 18 -17.35 -9.11 32.15
N HIS A 19 -18.29 -8.26 31.73
CA HIS A 19 -19.45 -8.73 30.99
C HIS A 19 -19.00 -9.41 29.69
N THR A 20 -19.41 -10.68 29.50
CA THR A 20 -18.95 -11.51 28.37
C THR A 20 -20.14 -11.83 27.47
N ILE A 21 -19.98 -11.60 26.17
CA ILE A 21 -20.94 -11.98 25.13
C ILE A 21 -20.27 -13.03 24.25
N ASN A 22 -20.88 -14.20 24.12
CA ASN A 22 -20.35 -15.27 23.26
C ASN A 22 -20.87 -15.10 21.83
N LEU A 23 -19.96 -15.11 20.86
CA LEU A 23 -20.29 -15.13 19.44
C LEU A 23 -20.38 -16.58 18.97
N ASN A 24 -21.60 -17.05 18.73
CA ASN A 24 -21.87 -18.41 18.21
C ASN A 24 -21.76 -18.46 16.68
N ASN A 25 -21.75 -19.67 16.12
CA ASN A 25 -21.91 -19.86 14.67
C ASN A 25 -23.18 -19.19 14.15
N TRP A 26 -23.15 -18.77 12.89
CA TRP A 26 -24.32 -18.22 12.23
C TRP A 26 -25.42 -19.25 12.10
N SER A 27 -26.66 -18.81 12.28
CA SER A 27 -27.83 -19.60 11.93
C SER A 27 -27.88 -19.84 10.41
N GLU A 28 -28.75 -20.74 9.97
CA GLU A 28 -29.02 -20.92 8.54
C GLU A 28 -29.46 -19.60 7.88
N THR A 29 -30.36 -18.87 8.53
CA THR A 29 -30.86 -17.58 8.04
C THR A 29 -29.76 -16.53 7.95
N ASP A 30 -28.87 -16.46 8.95
CA ASP A 30 -27.73 -15.54 8.93
C ASP A 30 -26.74 -15.91 7.84
N THR A 31 -26.45 -17.21 7.68
CA THR A 31 -25.55 -17.72 6.64
C THR A 31 -26.12 -17.39 5.26
N PHE A 32 -27.41 -17.60 5.04
CA PHE A 32 -28.04 -17.31 3.75
C PHE A 32 -27.99 -15.83 3.39
N ARG A 33 -28.20 -14.96 4.38
CA ARG A 33 -28.07 -13.51 4.20
C ARG A 33 -26.64 -13.14 3.83
N VAL A 34 -25.65 -13.65 4.55
CA VAL A 34 -24.23 -13.40 4.25
C VAL A 34 -23.85 -13.87 2.84
N LEU A 35 -24.30 -15.06 2.44
CA LEU A 35 -24.06 -15.61 1.10
C LEU A 35 -24.65 -14.74 0.00
N GLU A 36 -25.84 -14.20 0.22
CA GLU A 36 -26.53 -13.34 -0.74
C GLU A 36 -25.90 -11.94 -0.82
N GLU A 37 -25.68 -11.30 0.32
CA GLU A 37 -25.21 -9.91 0.40
C GLU A 37 -23.73 -9.77 0.06
N LEU A 38 -22.86 -10.65 0.59
CA LEU A 38 -21.41 -10.51 0.43
C LEU A 38 -20.84 -11.34 -0.73
N TYR A 39 -21.45 -12.49 -1.02
CA TYR A 39 -20.93 -13.43 -2.02
C TYR A 39 -21.76 -13.49 -3.30
N HIS A 40 -22.94 -12.85 -3.32
CA HIS A 40 -23.90 -12.86 -4.43
C HIS A 40 -24.35 -14.28 -4.81
N ILE A 41 -24.45 -15.17 -3.82
CA ILE A 41 -24.92 -16.55 -3.98
C ILE A 41 -26.38 -16.62 -3.50
N SER A 42 -27.32 -16.57 -4.43
CA SER A 42 -28.77 -16.59 -4.14
C SER A 42 -29.42 -17.96 -4.35
N ASP A 43 -28.74 -18.91 -5.02
CA ASP A 43 -29.29 -20.26 -5.23
C ASP A 43 -29.52 -20.99 -3.90
N TYR A 44 -30.74 -21.47 -3.67
CA TYR A 44 -31.11 -22.13 -2.42
C TYR A 44 -30.32 -23.41 -2.17
N THR A 45 -30.11 -24.23 -3.20
CA THR A 45 -29.43 -25.53 -3.07
C THR A 45 -27.96 -25.34 -2.73
N VAL A 46 -27.30 -24.35 -3.36
CA VAL A 46 -25.92 -23.97 -3.05
C VAL A 46 -25.83 -23.44 -1.63
N ARG A 47 -26.69 -22.48 -1.25
CA ARG A 47 -26.69 -21.91 0.11
C ARG A 47 -26.92 -22.96 1.19
N LYS A 48 -27.89 -23.85 0.98
CA LYS A 48 -28.17 -24.96 1.89
C LYS A 48 -26.97 -25.87 2.04
N LYS A 49 -26.33 -26.26 0.92
CA LYS A 49 -25.14 -27.12 0.94
C LYS A 49 -23.96 -26.43 1.63
N VAL A 50 -23.73 -25.13 1.42
CA VAL A 50 -22.71 -24.36 2.15
C VAL A 50 -22.97 -24.40 3.66
N PHE A 51 -24.20 -24.14 4.10
CA PHE A 51 -24.56 -24.22 5.52
C PHE A 51 -24.36 -25.64 6.08
N THR A 52 -24.74 -26.68 5.33
CA THR A 52 -24.53 -28.08 5.73
C THR A 52 -23.05 -28.43 5.86
N ILE A 53 -22.19 -27.98 4.94
CA ILE A 53 -20.75 -28.23 5.00
C ILE A 53 -20.11 -27.51 6.20
N THR A 54 -20.54 -26.27 6.48
CA THR A 54 -19.80 -25.36 7.38
C THR A 54 -20.42 -25.20 8.77
N ASN A 55 -21.65 -25.66 8.95
CA ASN A 55 -22.49 -25.43 10.14
C ASN A 55 -22.49 -23.95 10.59
N GLY A 56 -22.49 -23.02 9.62
CA GLY A 56 -22.50 -21.58 9.86
C GLY A 56 -21.22 -21.01 10.49
N TYR A 57 -20.10 -21.74 10.50
CA TYR A 57 -18.84 -21.21 11.03
C TYR A 57 -18.27 -20.13 10.07
N PRO A 58 -18.11 -18.87 10.49
CA PRO A 58 -17.87 -17.74 9.56
C PRO A 58 -16.68 -17.91 8.60
N ILE A 59 -15.54 -18.41 9.08
CA ILE A 59 -14.36 -18.58 8.21
C ILE A 59 -14.55 -19.70 7.19
N LEU A 60 -15.27 -20.76 7.55
CA LEU A 60 -15.54 -21.89 6.67
C LEU A 60 -16.58 -21.49 5.64
N VAL A 61 -17.61 -20.73 6.04
CA VAL A 61 -18.57 -20.12 5.11
C VAL A 61 -17.81 -19.31 4.07
N ARG A 62 -16.87 -18.45 4.47
CA ARG A 62 -16.00 -17.72 3.53
C ARG A 62 -15.25 -18.67 2.58
N TYR A 63 -14.52 -19.65 3.09
CA TYR A 63 -13.69 -20.53 2.25
C TYR A 63 -14.51 -21.30 1.23
N ILE A 64 -15.63 -21.87 1.63
CA ILE A 64 -16.50 -22.65 0.73
C ILE A 64 -17.20 -21.74 -0.29
N SER A 65 -17.58 -20.52 0.11
CA SER A 65 -18.19 -19.54 -0.80
C SER A 65 -17.21 -19.02 -1.85
N GLU A 66 -15.98 -18.70 -1.44
CA GLU A 66 -14.93 -18.28 -2.37
C GLU A 66 -14.49 -19.43 -3.29
N HIS A 67 -14.45 -20.66 -2.78
CA HIS A 67 -14.26 -21.85 -3.62
C HIS A 67 -15.33 -21.92 -4.71
N PHE A 68 -16.61 -21.80 -4.33
CA PHE A 68 -17.71 -21.82 -5.29
C PHE A 68 -17.60 -20.70 -6.34
N LYS A 69 -17.31 -19.46 -5.92
CA LYS A 69 -17.12 -18.34 -6.85
C LYS A 69 -15.96 -18.59 -7.81
N LYS A 70 -14.90 -19.26 -7.37
CA LYS A 70 -13.72 -19.52 -8.19
C LYS A 70 -13.91 -20.67 -9.18
N PHE A 71 -14.53 -21.77 -8.74
CA PHE A 71 -14.60 -23.02 -9.49
C PHE A 71 -15.98 -23.35 -10.06
N GLY A 72 -17.00 -22.53 -9.75
CA GLY A 72 -18.38 -22.72 -10.21
C GLY A 72 -19.09 -23.94 -9.61
N SER A 73 -18.45 -24.65 -8.68
CA SER A 73 -18.99 -25.84 -8.02
C SER A 73 -18.54 -25.87 -6.57
N LEU A 74 -19.34 -26.53 -5.72
CA LEU A 74 -19.00 -26.74 -4.31
C LEU A 74 -18.10 -27.96 -4.19
N PRO A 75 -17.14 -27.98 -3.24
CA PRO A 75 -16.30 -29.13 -3.02
C PRO A 75 -17.15 -30.33 -2.59
N ASP A 76 -16.75 -31.52 -3.03
CA ASP A 76 -17.41 -32.77 -2.67
C ASP A 76 -16.88 -33.28 -1.32
N ILE A 77 -17.28 -32.59 -0.26
CA ILE A 77 -16.89 -32.88 1.12
C ILE A 77 -18.12 -32.94 2.02
N GLY A 78 -18.02 -33.73 3.09
CA GLY A 78 -19.03 -33.78 4.14
C GLY A 78 -19.04 -32.53 5.02
N GLN A 79 -19.82 -32.59 6.10
CA GLN A 79 -19.79 -31.56 7.13
C GLN A 79 -18.40 -31.49 7.79
N ILE A 80 -17.89 -30.27 7.93
CA ILE A 80 -16.62 -29.97 8.59
C ILE A 80 -16.87 -29.78 10.08
N GLU A 81 -16.14 -30.49 10.93
CA GLU A 81 -16.28 -30.41 12.40
C GLU A 81 -15.64 -29.14 12.96
N SER A 82 -14.46 -28.80 12.45
CA SER A 82 -13.67 -27.64 12.90
C SER A 82 -12.81 -27.06 11.78
N VAL A 83 -12.30 -25.85 11.99
CA VAL A 83 -11.37 -25.21 11.04
C VAL A 83 -10.09 -26.03 10.90
N GLU A 84 -9.62 -26.63 11.98
CA GLU A 84 -8.45 -27.51 12.00
C GLU A 84 -8.69 -28.77 11.16
N SER A 85 -9.86 -29.43 11.30
CA SER A 85 -10.21 -30.61 10.51
C SER A 85 -10.25 -30.30 9.01
N TYR A 86 -10.68 -29.10 8.64
CA TYR A 86 -10.63 -28.64 7.26
C TYR A 86 -9.19 -28.52 6.77
N TYR A 87 -8.30 -27.86 7.52
CA TYR A 87 -6.89 -27.76 7.14
C TYR A 87 -6.20 -29.11 7.05
N GLU A 88 -6.50 -30.05 7.95
CA GLU A 88 -5.99 -31.41 7.89
C GLU A 88 -6.39 -32.11 6.59
N SER A 89 -7.65 -31.95 6.17
CA SER A 89 -8.15 -32.53 4.90
C SER A 89 -7.43 -31.99 3.66
N LEU A 90 -6.94 -30.75 3.70
CA LEU A 90 -6.21 -30.12 2.60
C LEU A 90 -4.72 -30.48 2.59
N LEU A 91 -4.16 -30.82 3.76
CA LEU A 91 -2.72 -30.99 3.97
C LEU A 91 -2.30 -32.44 4.17
N VAL A 92 -2.89 -33.37 3.44
CA VAL A 92 -2.54 -34.81 3.53
C VAL A 92 -1.11 -35.06 3.05
N ASN A 93 -0.63 -34.31 2.05
CA ASN A 93 0.69 -34.50 1.45
C ASN A 93 1.79 -33.80 2.28
N VAL A 94 2.77 -34.59 2.76
CA VAL A 94 3.94 -34.09 3.52
C VAL A 94 4.74 -33.07 2.71
N LYS A 95 4.83 -33.19 1.38
CA LYS A 95 5.51 -32.19 0.55
C LYS A 95 4.81 -30.85 0.60
N VAL A 96 3.47 -30.81 0.61
CA VAL A 96 2.69 -29.56 0.76
C VAL A 96 2.92 -28.94 2.13
N LYS A 97 2.85 -29.74 3.20
CA LYS A 97 3.18 -29.29 4.57
C LYS A 97 4.56 -28.65 4.60
N ASN A 98 5.55 -29.37 4.09
CA ASN A 98 6.90 -28.87 3.99
C ASN A 98 6.90 -27.58 3.20
N ALA A 99 6.34 -27.51 2.00
CA ALA A 99 6.37 -26.32 1.14
C ALA A 99 5.73 -25.09 1.83
N LEU A 100 4.61 -25.25 2.54
CA LEU A 100 3.93 -24.17 3.27
C LEU A 100 4.69 -23.65 4.50
N SER A 101 5.67 -24.39 5.04
CA SER A 101 6.52 -23.87 6.12
C SER A 101 7.31 -22.61 5.73
N LEU A 102 7.36 -22.28 4.43
CA LEU A 102 7.83 -21.01 3.92
C LEU A 102 7.13 -19.81 4.59
N PHE A 103 5.80 -19.86 4.73
CA PHE A 103 5.00 -18.79 5.32
C PHE A 103 5.16 -18.65 6.84
N ILE A 104 5.85 -19.59 7.49
CA ILE A 104 6.24 -19.49 8.90
C ILE A 104 7.65 -18.91 9.04
N SER A 105 8.49 -19.07 8.01
CA SER A 105 9.87 -18.56 8.01
C SER A 105 9.96 -17.04 7.87
N SER A 106 8.90 -16.39 7.39
CA SER A 106 8.75 -14.94 7.34
C SER A 106 7.36 -14.55 7.85
N ARG A 107 7.28 -13.50 8.67
CA ARG A 107 6.01 -12.97 9.19
C ARG A 107 5.38 -11.90 8.29
N SER A 108 5.82 -11.83 7.03
CA SER A 108 5.36 -10.85 6.06
C SER A 108 4.83 -11.53 4.79
N PHE A 109 4.34 -10.74 3.85
CA PHE A 109 4.04 -11.23 2.51
C PHE A 109 5.30 -11.77 1.82
N ILE A 110 5.09 -12.65 0.86
CA ILE A 110 6.11 -13.23 -0.01
C ILE A 110 5.81 -12.83 -1.45
N MET A 111 6.79 -12.27 -2.15
CA MET A 111 6.65 -12.01 -3.58
C MET A 111 6.71 -13.31 -4.37
N ASN A 112 6.03 -13.39 -5.51
CA ASN A 112 6.02 -14.61 -6.34
C ASN A 112 7.44 -15.05 -6.72
N SER A 113 8.31 -14.10 -7.04
CA SER A 113 9.74 -14.36 -7.34
C SER A 113 10.49 -14.96 -6.14
N GLU A 114 10.12 -14.57 -4.92
CA GLU A 114 10.76 -15.02 -3.68
C GLU A 114 10.45 -16.48 -3.37
N ILE A 115 9.31 -17.01 -3.81
CA ILE A 115 8.98 -18.44 -3.67
C ILE A 115 10.08 -19.29 -4.29
N THR A 116 10.51 -18.96 -5.52
CA THR A 116 11.60 -19.67 -6.22
C THR A 116 12.98 -19.37 -5.66
N MET A 117 13.16 -18.26 -4.93
CA MET A 117 14.42 -17.97 -4.23
C MET A 117 14.56 -18.81 -2.97
N PHE A 118 13.47 -18.93 -2.21
CA PHE A 118 13.47 -19.58 -0.90
C PHE A 118 13.30 -21.11 -0.98
N LEU A 119 12.57 -21.59 -1.98
CA LEU A 119 12.28 -23.02 -2.18
C LEU A 119 13.03 -23.58 -3.38
N ASP A 120 13.35 -24.87 -3.31
CA ASP A 120 13.85 -25.61 -4.47
C ASP A 120 12.71 -25.80 -5.49
N SER A 121 13.04 -26.06 -6.76
CA SER A 121 12.09 -26.01 -7.88
C SER A 121 10.83 -26.87 -7.67
N GLU A 122 10.98 -28.08 -7.12
CA GLU A 122 9.85 -28.96 -6.82
C GLU A 122 8.92 -28.36 -5.75
N LEU A 123 9.48 -27.87 -4.64
CA LEU A 123 8.69 -27.28 -3.55
C LEU A 123 8.05 -25.95 -3.96
N ALA A 124 8.75 -25.15 -4.77
CA ALA A 124 8.19 -23.94 -5.33
C ALA A 124 6.95 -24.24 -6.19
N ALA A 125 7.05 -25.23 -7.10
CA ALA A 125 5.91 -25.66 -7.91
C ALA A 125 4.72 -26.13 -7.05
N ILE A 126 4.99 -26.93 -6.01
CA ILE A 126 3.96 -27.42 -5.08
C ILE A 126 3.28 -26.27 -4.34
N VAL A 127 4.02 -25.27 -3.82
CA VAL A 127 3.41 -24.10 -3.17
C VAL A 127 2.56 -23.32 -4.16
N THR A 128 3.07 -23.06 -5.37
CA THR A 128 2.36 -22.28 -6.39
C THR A 128 1.08 -22.96 -6.83
N GLU A 129 1.09 -24.29 -7.01
CA GLU A 129 -0.10 -25.08 -7.31
C GLU A 129 -1.10 -25.05 -6.14
N PHE A 130 -0.63 -25.23 -4.91
CA PHE A 130 -1.49 -25.16 -3.73
C PHE A 130 -2.17 -23.78 -3.56
N ILE A 131 -1.45 -22.69 -3.80
CA ILE A 131 -2.03 -21.33 -3.79
C ILE A 131 -3.09 -21.17 -4.89
N LYS A 132 -2.90 -21.80 -6.05
CA LYS A 132 -3.84 -21.75 -7.17
C LYS A 132 -5.11 -22.55 -6.89
N ASP A 133 -4.97 -23.71 -6.25
CA ASP A 133 -6.08 -24.61 -5.95
C ASP A 133 -6.90 -24.15 -4.74
N PHE A 134 -6.24 -23.48 -3.78
CA PHE A 134 -6.87 -22.99 -2.55
C PHE A 134 -6.65 -21.48 -2.34
N PRO A 135 -7.01 -20.62 -3.31
CA PRO A 135 -6.64 -19.19 -3.29
C PRO A 135 -7.26 -18.43 -2.12
N TYR A 136 -8.39 -18.90 -1.59
CA TYR A 136 -9.10 -18.31 -0.45
C TYR A 136 -8.41 -18.51 0.90
N LEU A 137 -7.39 -19.37 0.98
CA LEU A 137 -6.52 -19.49 2.16
C LEU A 137 -5.42 -18.43 2.19
N PHE A 138 -5.28 -17.67 1.10
CA PHE A 138 -4.25 -16.68 0.92
C PHE A 138 -4.87 -15.31 0.68
N GLU A 139 -4.14 -14.28 1.11
CA GLU A 139 -4.36 -12.93 0.64
C GLU A 139 -3.35 -12.65 -0.47
N ARG A 140 -3.86 -12.35 -1.67
CA ARG A 140 -3.05 -12.04 -2.85
C ARG A 140 -3.27 -10.60 -3.27
N ARG A 141 -2.19 -9.82 -3.32
CA ARG A 141 -2.17 -8.44 -3.81
C ARG A 141 -1.07 -8.32 -4.86
N LEU A 142 -1.45 -8.26 -6.14
CA LEU A 142 -0.52 -8.33 -7.28
C LEU A 142 0.45 -9.54 -7.17
N ASN A 143 1.75 -9.28 -7.09
CA ASN A 143 2.81 -10.28 -6.94
C ASN A 143 3.02 -10.76 -5.50
N ARG A 144 2.26 -10.26 -4.51
CA ARG A 144 2.45 -10.58 -3.09
C ARG A 144 1.42 -11.58 -2.60
N THR A 145 1.89 -12.55 -1.83
CA THR A 145 1.05 -13.59 -1.21
C THR A 145 1.36 -13.68 0.29
N SER A 146 0.32 -13.67 1.11
CA SER A 146 0.38 -13.98 2.55
C SER A 146 -0.74 -14.96 2.93
N LEU A 147 -0.65 -15.55 4.11
CA LEU A 147 -1.77 -16.34 4.66
C LEU A 147 -2.93 -15.39 4.99
N PHE A 148 -4.16 -15.78 4.63
CA PHE A 148 -5.33 -14.94 4.82
C PHE A 148 -5.68 -14.72 6.29
N HIS A 149 -5.55 -15.75 7.14
CA HIS A 149 -5.99 -15.69 8.52
C HIS A 149 -5.04 -16.41 9.48
N ASP A 150 -4.93 -15.88 10.69
CA ASP A 150 -4.00 -16.36 11.71
C ASP A 150 -4.32 -17.77 12.23
N SER A 151 -5.56 -18.25 12.05
CA SER A 151 -5.90 -19.66 12.32
C SER A 151 -5.08 -20.62 11.46
N PHE A 152 -4.85 -20.30 10.19
CA PHE A 152 -4.06 -21.16 9.31
C PHE A 152 -2.58 -21.06 9.64
N ASN A 153 -2.09 -19.86 9.94
CA ASN A 153 -0.73 -19.65 10.43
C ASN A 153 -0.44 -20.48 11.69
N THR A 154 -1.32 -20.36 12.70
CA THR A 154 -1.25 -21.14 13.95
C THR A 154 -1.28 -22.65 13.66
N PHE A 155 -2.16 -23.09 12.76
CA PHE A 155 -2.26 -24.50 12.37
C PHE A 155 -0.94 -25.01 11.77
N ILE A 156 -0.37 -24.32 10.79
CA ILE A 156 0.88 -24.75 10.14
C ILE A 156 2.03 -24.74 11.17
N GLN A 157 2.07 -23.77 12.08
CA GLN A 157 3.08 -23.74 13.16
C GLN A 157 2.98 -24.97 14.08
N ASN A 158 1.76 -25.41 14.38
CA ASN A 158 1.49 -26.57 15.24
C ASN A 158 1.68 -27.93 14.55
N LEU A 159 1.94 -27.97 13.23
CA LEU A 159 2.22 -29.22 12.52
C LEU A 159 3.56 -29.86 12.92
N GLY A 160 4.41 -29.16 13.69
CA GLY A 160 5.70 -29.68 14.13
C GLY A 160 6.67 -29.92 12.97
N ILE A 161 6.51 -29.22 11.85
CA ILE A 161 7.41 -29.31 10.69
C ILE A 161 8.77 -28.77 11.11
N ASP A 162 9.81 -29.59 11.00
CA ASP A 162 11.18 -29.11 11.13
C ASP A 162 11.48 -28.12 9.98
N ASN A 163 11.48 -26.83 10.32
CA ASN A 163 11.74 -25.74 9.40
C ASN A 163 13.09 -25.06 9.68
N PHE A 164 13.97 -25.69 10.47
CA PHE A 164 15.27 -25.12 10.82
C PHE A 164 16.10 -24.79 9.57
N GLU A 165 16.30 -25.79 8.70
CA GLU A 165 17.08 -25.59 7.47
C GLU A 165 16.46 -24.57 6.53
N ARG A 166 15.13 -24.48 6.50
CA ARG A 166 14.45 -23.47 5.69
C ARG A 166 14.64 -22.07 6.23
N LYS A 167 14.45 -21.88 7.54
CA LYS A 167 14.70 -20.60 8.20
C LYS A 167 16.15 -20.17 7.99
N ARG A 168 17.10 -21.10 8.11
CA ARG A 168 18.51 -20.87 7.81
C ARG A 168 18.71 -20.39 6.38
N LYS A 169 18.21 -21.12 5.38
CA LYS A 169 18.32 -20.74 3.95
C LYS A 169 17.70 -19.37 3.66
N VAL A 170 16.49 -19.10 4.17
CA VAL A 170 15.81 -17.80 4.02
C VAL A 170 16.65 -16.68 4.62
N ASN A 171 17.10 -16.83 5.87
CA ASN A 171 17.93 -15.85 6.56
C ASN A 171 19.26 -15.61 5.83
N GLU A 172 19.91 -16.65 5.30
CA GLU A 172 21.15 -16.53 4.53
C GLU A 172 20.95 -15.70 3.25
N ILE A 173 19.87 -15.94 2.51
CA ILE A 173 19.52 -15.17 1.31
C ILE A 173 19.24 -13.72 1.66
N VAL A 174 18.42 -13.48 2.69
CA VAL A 174 18.07 -12.14 3.16
C VAL A 174 19.30 -11.38 3.62
N LEU A 175 20.12 -11.98 4.48
CA LEU A 175 21.35 -11.37 4.98
C LEU A 175 22.30 -11.03 3.82
N LYS A 176 22.53 -11.96 2.89
CA LYS A 176 23.39 -11.72 1.73
C LYS A 176 22.90 -10.55 0.89
N SER A 177 21.59 -10.41 0.69
CA SER A 177 20.97 -9.32 -0.04
C SER A 177 21.16 -7.98 0.67
N LEU A 178 20.91 -7.92 1.99
CA LEU A 178 21.10 -6.71 2.82
C LEU A 178 22.58 -6.28 2.87
N LEU A 179 23.51 -7.22 3.01
CA LEU A 179 24.96 -6.92 3.00
C LEU A 179 25.44 -6.39 1.62
N LYS A 180 24.70 -6.68 0.55
CA LYS A 180 24.93 -6.15 -0.81
C LYS A 180 24.15 -4.86 -1.09
N LEU A 181 23.48 -4.31 -0.07
CA LEU A 181 22.67 -3.09 -0.16
C LEU A 181 21.43 -3.23 -1.06
N GLU A 182 21.00 -4.44 -1.40
CA GLU A 182 19.80 -4.67 -2.23
C GLU A 182 18.53 -4.26 -1.46
N SER A 183 17.51 -3.72 -2.16
CA SER A 183 16.30 -3.17 -1.54
C SER A 183 15.25 -4.21 -1.15
N ARG A 184 15.25 -5.37 -1.82
CA ARG A 184 14.18 -6.40 -1.78
C ARG A 184 13.63 -6.73 -0.39
N PHE A 185 14.51 -6.78 0.61
CA PHE A 185 14.15 -7.20 1.97
C PHE A 185 14.24 -6.08 3.02
N GLN A 186 14.60 -4.85 2.62
CA GLN A 186 14.83 -3.74 3.55
C GLN A 186 13.56 -3.40 4.34
N SER A 187 12.42 -3.20 3.65
CA SER A 187 11.14 -2.89 4.29
C SER A 187 10.61 -3.99 5.23
N ARG A 188 11.20 -5.19 5.20
CA ARG A 188 10.78 -6.36 5.97
C ARG A 188 11.90 -6.91 6.87
N PHE A 189 12.95 -6.14 7.13
CA PHE A 189 14.12 -6.55 7.91
C PHE A 189 13.76 -7.24 9.24
N SER A 190 12.86 -6.66 10.03
CA SER A 190 12.43 -7.21 11.33
C SER A 190 11.47 -8.41 11.22
N TYR A 191 10.95 -8.70 10.03
CA TYR A 191 10.04 -9.82 9.79
C TYR A 191 10.76 -11.13 9.48
N PHE A 192 12.09 -11.08 9.35
CA PHE A 192 12.97 -12.25 9.20
C PHE A 192 13.65 -12.58 10.54
N ASN A 193 13.94 -13.86 10.74
CA ASN A 193 14.46 -14.38 12.02
C ASN A 193 15.98 -14.25 12.12
N LEU A 194 16.54 -13.08 11.79
CA LEU A 194 17.98 -12.80 11.89
C LEU A 194 18.40 -12.75 13.36
N SER A 195 19.53 -13.37 13.69
CA SER A 195 20.14 -13.29 15.02
C SER A 195 20.68 -11.89 15.30
N SER A 196 20.85 -11.51 16.57
CA SER A 196 21.41 -10.21 16.97
C SER A 196 22.78 -9.95 16.32
N LYS A 197 23.60 -11.00 16.13
CA LYS A 197 24.90 -10.90 15.43
C LYS A 197 24.74 -10.58 13.95
N GLU A 198 23.72 -11.12 13.29
CA GLU A 198 23.43 -10.83 11.88
C GLU A 198 22.82 -9.44 11.72
N LYS A 199 21.87 -9.07 12.60
CA LYS A 199 21.32 -7.71 12.65
C LYS A 199 22.42 -6.67 12.87
N LEU A 200 23.37 -6.92 13.77
CA LEU A 200 24.51 -6.04 14.00
C LEU A 200 25.33 -5.77 12.73
N LYS A 201 25.58 -6.79 11.90
CA LYS A 201 26.31 -6.61 10.63
C LYS A 201 25.57 -5.67 9.70
N VAL A 202 24.25 -5.81 9.61
CA VAL A 202 23.39 -4.93 8.81
C VAL A 202 23.43 -3.52 9.39
N ILE A 203 23.15 -3.36 10.69
CA ILE A 203 23.13 -2.05 11.35
C ILE A 203 24.46 -1.30 11.15
N LYS A 204 25.61 -1.95 11.34
CA LYS A 204 26.93 -1.34 11.10
C LYS A 204 27.10 -0.77 9.69
N ILE A 205 26.56 -1.43 8.67
CA ILE A 205 26.64 -0.95 7.28
C ILE A 205 25.70 0.24 7.08
N TYR A 206 24.46 0.13 7.56
CA TYR A 206 23.41 1.10 7.27
C TYR A 206 23.40 2.32 8.21
N SER A 207 24.17 2.28 9.30
CA SER A 207 24.50 3.43 10.14
C SER A 207 25.57 4.36 9.54
N SER A 208 25.95 4.16 8.27
CA SER A 208 26.87 5.06 7.56
C SER A 208 26.12 6.04 6.67
N MET A 209 26.40 7.34 6.83
CA MET A 209 25.82 8.39 5.98
C MET A 209 26.21 8.24 4.50
N GLU A 210 27.42 7.75 4.21
CA GLU A 210 27.85 7.50 2.83
C GLU A 210 27.05 6.36 2.18
N VAL A 211 26.78 5.29 2.94
CA VAL A 211 25.89 4.22 2.48
C VAL A 211 24.47 4.75 2.23
N PHE A 212 23.96 5.59 3.13
CA PHE A 212 22.65 6.22 2.97
C PHE A 212 22.55 7.08 1.70
N LYS A 213 23.58 7.90 1.40
CA LYS A 213 23.65 8.71 0.17
C LYS A 213 23.61 7.87 -1.10
N GLU A 214 24.22 6.69 -1.09
CA GLU A 214 24.17 5.77 -2.23
C GLU A 214 22.81 5.06 -2.35
N LEU A 215 22.17 4.73 -1.23
CA LEU A 215 20.83 4.14 -1.22
C LEU A 215 19.79 5.08 -1.78
N ILE A 216 19.78 6.34 -1.33
CA ILE A 216 18.73 7.30 -1.70
C ILE A 216 18.73 7.63 -3.20
N LYS A 217 19.90 7.69 -3.84
CA LYS A 217 20.04 7.99 -5.28
C LYS A 217 19.35 6.99 -6.20
N ARG A 218 19.19 5.74 -5.74
CA ARG A 218 18.58 4.64 -6.51
C ARG A 218 17.26 4.16 -5.92
N CYS A 219 16.75 4.88 -4.92
CA CYS A 219 15.55 4.50 -4.21
C CYS A 219 14.32 4.95 -5.00
N ILE A 220 13.57 4.00 -5.53
CA ILE A 220 12.25 4.28 -6.13
C ILE A 220 11.13 4.22 -5.08
N ASP A 221 11.31 3.35 -4.08
CA ASP A 221 10.34 3.08 -3.03
C ASP A 221 10.88 3.64 -1.72
N PHE A 222 10.72 4.96 -1.57
CA PHE A 222 11.20 5.69 -0.40
C PHE A 222 10.53 5.20 0.90
N GLU A 223 9.25 4.82 0.81
CA GLU A 223 8.49 4.25 1.92
C GLU A 223 9.17 2.99 2.47
N ALA A 224 9.73 2.14 1.60
CA ALA A 224 10.50 0.97 2.03
C ALA A 224 11.78 1.36 2.79
N LEU A 225 12.49 2.40 2.33
CA LEU A 225 13.71 2.90 2.99
C LEU A 225 13.39 3.49 4.37
N ARG A 226 12.32 4.29 4.47
CA ARG A 226 11.83 4.84 5.73
C ARG A 226 11.48 3.74 6.73
N THR A 227 10.69 2.77 6.28
CA THR A 227 10.29 1.62 7.11
C THR A 227 11.49 0.77 7.54
N PHE A 228 12.48 0.60 6.67
CA PHE A 228 13.71 -0.10 7.02
C PHE A 228 14.51 0.61 8.12
N TYR A 229 14.71 1.92 8.03
CA TYR A 229 15.45 2.67 9.05
C TYR A 229 14.70 2.71 10.39
N LYS A 230 13.36 2.72 10.38
CA LYS A 230 12.56 2.51 11.59
C LYS A 230 12.87 1.15 12.23
N GLN A 231 12.93 0.08 11.44
CA GLN A 231 13.25 -1.27 11.92
C GLN A 231 14.71 -1.40 12.38
N ILE A 232 15.66 -0.69 11.77
CA ILE A 232 17.04 -0.58 12.26
C ILE A 232 17.05 0.01 13.67
N ARG A 233 16.34 1.13 13.87
CA ARG A 233 16.24 1.79 15.18
C ARG A 233 15.67 0.86 16.23
N GLU A 234 14.55 0.20 15.93
CA GLU A 234 13.91 -0.77 16.84
C GLU A 234 14.87 -1.94 17.17
N SER A 235 15.65 -2.41 16.18
CA SER A 235 16.59 -3.51 16.37
C SER A 235 17.80 -3.15 17.24
N LEU A 236 18.07 -1.86 17.50
CA LEU A 236 19.14 -1.46 18.42
C LEU A 236 18.90 -1.96 19.85
N GLU A 237 17.66 -2.20 20.25
CA GLU A 237 17.31 -2.71 21.59
C GLU A 237 17.91 -4.12 21.84
N GLU A 238 18.24 -4.85 20.78
CA GLU A 238 18.85 -6.18 20.85
C GLU A 238 20.38 -6.16 20.80
N ILE A 239 21.00 -4.99 20.66
CA ILE A 239 22.43 -4.82 20.41
C ILE A 239 23.11 -4.21 21.63
N ASP A 240 24.26 -4.75 22.02
CA ASP A 240 25.10 -4.14 23.05
C ASP A 240 25.58 -2.75 22.56
N PRO A 241 25.33 -1.66 23.32
CA PRO A 241 25.74 -0.34 22.93
C PRO A 241 27.22 -0.19 22.55
N GLY A 242 28.11 -1.00 23.16
CA GLY A 242 29.55 -1.00 22.91
C GLY A 242 29.97 -1.59 21.56
N GLU A 243 29.06 -2.25 20.83
CA GLU A 243 29.34 -2.80 19.50
C GLU A 243 29.35 -1.75 18.39
N LEU A 244 28.78 -0.57 18.64
CA LEU A 244 28.72 0.55 17.70
C LEU A 244 29.60 1.71 18.21
N LYS A 245 30.21 2.44 17.27
CA LYS A 245 30.97 3.65 17.59
C LYS A 245 30.04 4.85 17.73
N ILE A 246 30.53 5.90 18.37
CA ILE A 246 29.75 7.13 18.55
C ILE A 246 29.36 7.75 17.20
N GLU A 247 30.23 7.66 16.19
CA GLU A 247 29.96 8.12 14.83
C GLU A 247 28.79 7.36 14.19
N ASP A 248 28.69 6.05 14.40
CA ASP A 248 27.60 5.21 13.89
C ASP A 248 26.24 5.70 14.44
N TYR A 249 26.19 6.06 15.72
CA TYR A 249 24.98 6.61 16.35
C TYR A 249 24.62 8.01 15.83
N TYR A 250 25.62 8.87 15.62
CA TYR A 250 25.39 10.20 15.06
C TYR A 250 24.85 10.12 13.63
N ASP A 251 25.50 9.36 12.77
CA ASP A 251 25.06 9.16 11.38
C ASP A 251 23.66 8.56 11.35
N LEU A 252 23.41 7.49 12.10
CA LEU A 252 22.09 6.88 12.16
C LEU A 252 21.01 7.87 12.66
N SER A 253 21.32 8.69 13.67
CA SER A 253 20.39 9.70 14.17
C SER A 253 20.07 10.75 13.11
N LEU A 254 21.07 11.19 12.33
CA LEU A 254 20.85 12.11 11.21
C LEU A 254 20.01 11.46 10.10
N ILE A 255 20.32 10.22 9.74
CA ILE A 255 19.55 9.47 8.73
C ILE A 255 18.09 9.31 9.17
N LEU A 256 17.84 8.92 10.42
CA LEU A 256 16.49 8.80 10.98
C LEU A 256 15.72 10.12 10.91
N ASN A 257 16.38 11.25 11.16
CA ASN A 257 15.78 12.57 10.99
C ASN A 257 15.50 12.92 9.53
N LEU A 258 16.32 12.46 8.58
CA LEU A 258 16.08 12.69 7.15
C LEU A 258 14.89 11.86 6.65
N VAL A 259 14.85 10.56 6.95
CA VAL A 259 13.79 9.67 6.44
C VAL A 259 12.42 9.90 7.08
N SER A 260 12.37 10.53 8.26
CA SER A 260 11.12 10.87 8.95
C SER A 260 10.50 12.20 8.52
N ARG A 261 11.26 13.07 7.85
CA ARG A 261 10.75 14.37 7.37
C ARG A 261 9.78 14.25 6.21
N ASP A 262 9.78 13.11 5.53
CA ASP A 262 8.96 12.90 4.35
C ASP A 262 7.61 12.27 4.72
N HIS A 263 6.55 13.02 4.46
CA HIS A 263 5.16 12.61 4.63
C HIS A 263 4.38 12.93 3.34
N VAL A 264 4.79 12.32 2.23
CA VAL A 264 4.06 12.43 0.95
C VAL A 264 2.72 11.67 1.01
N SER A 265 2.53 10.80 2.00
CA SER A 265 1.28 10.10 2.30
C SER A 265 0.10 11.09 2.24
N SER A 266 -0.84 10.86 1.32
CA SER A 266 -1.99 11.69 0.90
C SER A 266 -1.86 12.56 -0.38
N LEU A 267 -0.69 12.68 -1.02
CA LEU A 267 -0.58 13.36 -2.32
C LEU A 267 -0.91 12.41 -3.48
N ASN A 268 -2.20 12.11 -3.66
CA ASN A 268 -2.69 11.15 -4.65
C ASN A 268 -2.26 11.50 -6.08
N HIS A 269 -2.32 12.77 -6.49
CA HIS A 269 -1.84 13.25 -7.80
C HIS A 269 -0.38 12.85 -8.06
N PHE A 270 0.51 13.14 -7.09
CA PHE A 270 1.92 12.79 -7.17
C PHE A 270 2.12 11.28 -7.28
N TYR A 271 1.52 10.49 -6.37
CA TYR A 271 1.71 9.03 -6.38
C TYR A 271 1.13 8.38 -7.64
N TYR A 272 -0.02 8.87 -8.12
CA TYR A 272 -0.65 8.37 -9.35
C TYR A 272 0.28 8.60 -10.55
N THR A 273 0.74 9.84 -10.74
CA THR A 273 1.66 10.19 -11.83
C THR A 273 3.02 9.52 -11.67
N PHE A 274 3.56 9.45 -10.46
CA PHE A 274 4.81 8.75 -10.18
C PHE A 274 4.73 7.25 -10.49
N ALA A 275 3.66 6.57 -10.05
CA ALA A 275 3.45 5.16 -10.34
C ALA A 275 3.24 4.90 -11.85
N LYS A 276 2.50 5.75 -12.56
CA LYS A 276 2.39 5.66 -14.03
C LYS A 276 3.73 5.86 -14.72
N CYS A 277 4.55 6.83 -14.27
CA CYS A 277 5.89 7.05 -14.78
C CYS A 277 6.80 5.82 -14.55
N LEU A 278 6.74 5.21 -13.36
CA LEU A 278 7.48 3.98 -13.08
C LEU A 278 7.06 2.85 -14.03
N ILE A 279 5.76 2.61 -14.19
CA ILE A 279 5.22 1.59 -15.11
C ILE A 279 5.64 1.87 -16.56
N TYR A 280 5.61 3.13 -16.99
CA TYR A 280 6.07 3.54 -18.32
C TYR A 280 7.56 3.26 -18.55
N ASN A 281 8.38 3.34 -17.49
CA ASN A 281 9.81 3.04 -17.52
C ASN A 281 10.13 1.59 -17.11
N GLU A 282 9.19 0.67 -17.32
CA GLU A 282 9.37 -0.79 -17.09
C GLU A 282 9.61 -1.21 -15.64
N PHE A 283 9.33 -0.34 -14.66
CA PHE A 283 9.28 -0.75 -13.26
C PHE A 283 7.92 -1.40 -12.94
N ASP A 284 7.96 -2.44 -12.11
CA ASP A 284 6.79 -3.19 -11.71
C ASP A 284 6.70 -3.35 -10.18
N GLU A 285 5.71 -4.13 -9.73
CA GLU A 285 5.49 -4.43 -8.32
C GLU A 285 6.61 -5.25 -7.65
N GLU A 286 7.58 -5.81 -8.38
CA GLU A 286 8.79 -6.41 -7.80
C GLU A 286 9.78 -5.34 -7.30
N ASN A 287 9.72 -4.13 -7.86
CA ASN A 287 10.61 -3.05 -7.48
C ASN A 287 10.09 -2.26 -6.26
N VAL A 288 8.80 -2.38 -5.95
CA VAL A 288 8.16 -1.78 -4.78
C VAL A 288 8.04 -2.85 -3.69
N THR A 289 8.66 -2.61 -2.53
CA THR A 289 8.78 -3.57 -1.42
C THR A 289 8.05 -3.12 -0.15
N SER A 290 7.68 -1.85 -0.04
CA SER A 290 6.80 -1.32 1.02
C SER A 290 5.36 -1.74 0.77
N SER A 291 4.54 -1.82 1.82
CA SER A 291 3.08 -2.03 1.70
C SER A 291 2.29 -0.74 1.87
N GLU A 292 2.93 0.39 1.56
CA GLU A 292 2.41 1.74 1.80
C GLU A 292 1.81 2.33 0.51
N TYR A 293 1.77 3.66 0.35
CA TYR A 293 1.00 4.33 -0.70
C TYR A 293 1.42 3.95 -2.10
N LEU A 294 2.73 3.86 -2.38
CA LEU A 294 3.22 3.56 -3.72
C LEU A 294 2.70 2.19 -4.19
N PHE A 295 2.78 1.18 -3.33
CA PHE A 295 2.25 -0.15 -3.66
C PHE A 295 0.73 -0.14 -3.81
N SER A 296 0.02 0.56 -2.92
CA SER A 296 -1.43 0.74 -3.02
C SER A 296 -1.84 1.43 -4.34
N MET A 297 -1.02 2.36 -4.84
CA MET A 297 -1.23 3.02 -6.13
C MET A 297 -0.99 2.09 -7.32
N PHE A 298 0.08 1.27 -7.27
CA PHE A 298 0.29 0.21 -8.26
C PHE A 298 -0.91 -0.75 -8.30
N TYR A 299 -1.40 -1.15 -7.13
CA TYR A 299 -2.58 -2.00 -7.02
C TYR A 299 -3.81 -1.35 -7.67
N TYR A 300 -4.09 -0.07 -7.38
CA TYR A 300 -5.18 0.67 -8.01
C TYR A 300 -5.02 0.76 -9.54
N ILE A 301 -3.84 1.12 -10.05
CA ILE A 301 -3.62 1.25 -11.50
C ILE A 301 -3.90 -0.09 -12.22
N ARG A 302 -3.50 -1.21 -11.62
CA ARG A 302 -3.65 -2.55 -12.20
C ARG A 302 -5.06 -3.13 -12.07
N THR A 303 -5.78 -2.80 -11.01
CA THR A 303 -7.05 -3.48 -10.64
C THR A 303 -8.27 -2.57 -10.64
N LYS A 304 -8.07 -1.25 -10.66
CA LYS A 304 -9.07 -0.20 -10.42
C LYS A 304 -9.75 -0.28 -9.04
N ASP A 305 -9.14 -0.99 -8.10
CA ASP A 305 -9.60 -1.09 -6.71
C ASP A 305 -8.77 -0.17 -5.80
N ALA A 306 -9.41 0.87 -5.26
CA ALA A 306 -8.78 1.87 -4.39
C ALA A 306 -8.84 1.51 -2.89
N SER A 307 -9.33 0.32 -2.53
CA SER A 307 -9.51 -0.10 -1.14
C SER A 307 -8.21 -0.13 -0.33
N LEU A 308 -7.07 -0.44 -0.96
CA LEU A 308 -5.78 -0.42 -0.29
C LEU A 308 -5.34 1.01 0.05
N ILE A 309 -5.54 1.96 -0.86
CA ILE A 309 -5.23 3.37 -0.63
C ILE A 309 -6.09 3.92 0.51
N GLN A 310 -7.38 3.63 0.49
CA GLN A 310 -8.30 4.03 1.56
C GLN A 310 -7.85 3.51 2.93
N ARG A 311 -7.43 2.24 2.98
CA ARG A 311 -6.96 1.61 4.23
C ARG A 311 -5.68 2.29 4.72
N THR A 312 -4.70 2.51 3.85
CA THR A 312 -3.45 3.19 4.21
C THR A 312 -3.72 4.60 4.76
N LEU A 313 -4.65 5.36 4.17
CA LEU A 313 -5.08 6.68 4.68
C LEU A 313 -5.72 6.59 6.07
N GLY A 314 -6.62 5.62 6.27
CA GLY A 314 -7.28 5.42 7.56
C GLY A 314 -6.30 5.01 8.66
N ASP A 315 -5.32 4.16 8.35
CA ASP A 315 -4.28 3.73 9.28
C ASP A 315 -3.36 4.90 9.70
N ASP A 316 -3.20 5.90 8.83
CA ASP A 316 -2.50 7.17 9.10
C ASP A 316 -3.40 8.25 9.75
N TYR A 317 -4.59 7.87 10.23
CA TYR A 317 -5.57 8.74 10.91
C TYR A 317 -6.18 9.86 10.06
N PHE A 318 -6.19 9.72 8.73
CA PHE A 318 -6.93 10.64 7.84
C PHE A 318 -8.42 10.29 7.79
N SER A 319 -9.29 11.31 7.64
CA SER A 319 -10.70 11.05 7.32
C SER A 319 -10.81 10.41 5.93
N THR A 320 -11.60 9.36 5.84
CA THR A 320 -11.91 8.66 4.59
C THR A 320 -13.32 8.97 4.07
N ASP A 321 -13.94 10.04 4.61
CA ASP A 321 -15.25 10.51 4.18
C ASP A 321 -15.19 11.03 2.73
N SER A 322 -16.09 10.51 1.89
CA SER A 322 -16.12 10.75 0.44
C SER A 322 -14.78 10.44 -0.26
N PHE A 323 -13.99 9.49 0.27
CA PHE A 323 -12.68 9.13 -0.28
C PHE A 323 -12.76 8.79 -1.78
N TYR A 324 -13.66 7.87 -2.16
CA TYR A 324 -13.75 7.40 -3.54
C TYR A 324 -14.08 8.52 -4.52
N GLU A 325 -15.05 9.38 -4.20
CA GLU A 325 -15.45 10.51 -5.06
C GLU A 325 -14.28 11.49 -5.28
N LYS A 326 -13.56 11.84 -4.21
CA LYS A 326 -12.40 12.74 -4.29
C LYS A 326 -11.27 12.10 -5.07
N PHE A 327 -10.92 10.85 -4.73
CA PHE A 327 -9.83 10.13 -5.36
C PHE A 327 -10.04 9.97 -6.87
N GLU A 328 -11.26 9.63 -7.31
CA GLU A 328 -11.59 9.53 -8.73
C GLU A 328 -11.49 10.88 -9.44
N GLN A 329 -11.87 11.99 -8.80
CA GLN A 329 -11.70 13.33 -9.36
C GLN A 329 -10.23 13.69 -9.54
N GLU A 330 -9.37 13.38 -8.57
CA GLU A 330 -7.93 13.62 -8.63
C GLU A 330 -7.25 12.80 -9.73
N VAL A 331 -7.61 11.52 -9.84
CA VAL A 331 -7.13 10.63 -10.92
C VAL A 331 -7.59 11.15 -12.29
N TYR A 332 -8.85 11.55 -12.41
CA TYR A 332 -9.38 12.12 -13.64
C TYR A 332 -8.66 13.42 -14.02
N ALA A 333 -8.36 14.29 -13.05
CA ALA A 333 -7.62 15.52 -13.29
C ALA A 333 -6.21 15.24 -13.83
N GLU A 334 -5.48 14.27 -13.26
CA GLU A 334 -4.16 13.89 -13.75
C GLU A 334 -4.21 13.27 -15.15
N ASP A 335 -5.15 12.35 -15.40
CA ASP A 335 -5.28 11.70 -16.71
C ASP A 335 -5.58 12.68 -17.83
N ASN A 336 -6.32 13.75 -17.54
CA ASN A 336 -6.69 14.78 -18.50
C ASN A 336 -5.82 16.05 -18.42
N TYR A 337 -4.76 16.05 -17.60
CA TYR A 337 -3.94 17.25 -17.36
C TYR A 337 -3.39 17.83 -18.66
N PHE A 338 -2.78 16.99 -19.51
CA PHE A 338 -2.20 17.44 -20.78
C PHE A 338 -3.27 17.84 -21.80
N ASP A 339 -4.42 17.17 -21.82
CA ASP A 339 -5.51 17.52 -22.73
C ASP A 339 -6.15 18.87 -22.35
N ALA A 340 -6.34 19.11 -21.05
CA ALA A 340 -6.79 20.39 -20.51
C ALA A 340 -5.82 21.54 -20.82
N HIS A 341 -4.53 21.22 -21.00
CA HIS A 341 -3.45 22.15 -21.32
C HIS A 341 -2.90 21.94 -22.74
N SER A 342 -3.70 21.42 -23.68
CA SER A 342 -3.28 21.15 -25.06
C SER A 342 -3.20 22.41 -25.91
N SER A 343 -3.88 23.50 -25.50
CA SER A 343 -3.83 24.80 -26.19
C SER A 343 -3.66 25.99 -25.23
N ALA A 344 -2.96 27.01 -25.72
CA ALA A 344 -2.80 28.27 -25.01
C ALA A 344 -4.15 28.99 -24.87
N TYR A 345 -4.37 29.59 -23.71
CA TYR A 345 -5.59 30.33 -23.46
C TYR A 345 -5.66 31.58 -24.34
N LYS A 346 -6.81 31.75 -25.00
CA LYS A 346 -7.18 33.02 -25.60
C LYS A 346 -7.60 33.95 -24.46
N LEU A 347 -6.66 34.80 -24.03
CA LEU A 347 -6.85 35.66 -22.86
C LEU A 347 -8.09 36.56 -22.98
N GLU A 348 -8.42 37.00 -24.20
CA GLU A 348 -9.63 37.77 -24.50
C GLU A 348 -10.93 37.07 -24.10
N ILE A 349 -10.95 35.73 -24.12
CA ILE A 349 -12.13 34.92 -23.82
C ILE A 349 -12.09 34.43 -22.37
N LYS A 350 -10.90 34.04 -21.87
CA LYS A 350 -10.74 33.43 -20.54
C LYS A 350 -10.67 34.45 -19.40
N PHE A 351 -9.99 35.59 -19.57
CA PHE A 351 -9.84 36.58 -18.48
C PHE A 351 -11.18 37.12 -17.97
N PRO A 352 -12.15 37.51 -18.82
CA PRO A 352 -13.47 37.95 -18.34
C PRO A 352 -14.17 36.87 -17.52
N ASN A 353 -14.15 35.62 -17.97
CA ASN A 353 -14.76 34.50 -17.26
C ASN A 353 -14.05 34.14 -15.95
N ILE A 354 -12.76 34.49 -15.80
CA ILE A 354 -12.00 34.28 -14.55
C ILE A 354 -12.34 35.38 -13.53
N LEU A 355 -12.59 36.61 -14.00
CA LEU A 355 -12.77 37.80 -13.17
C LEU A 355 -14.24 38.10 -12.80
N ILE A 356 -15.21 37.37 -13.35
CA ILE A 356 -16.65 37.55 -13.09
C ILE A 356 -17.15 36.54 -12.06
N ASP A 357 -17.79 37.05 -10.99
CA ASP A 357 -18.66 36.35 -10.03
C ASP A 357 -18.21 34.95 -9.60
N ALA A 358 -16.92 34.78 -9.32
CA ALA A 358 -16.40 33.56 -8.69
C ALA A 358 -16.35 33.77 -7.17
N ASN A 359 -16.86 32.80 -6.40
CA ASN A 359 -16.53 32.74 -4.97
C ASN A 359 -15.01 32.50 -4.79
N LEU A 360 -14.47 32.72 -3.58
CA LEU A 360 -13.04 32.62 -3.30
C LEU A 360 -12.41 31.28 -3.74
N MET A 361 -13.14 30.17 -3.63
CA MET A 361 -12.66 28.84 -3.99
C MET A 361 -12.61 28.63 -5.50
N GLU A 362 -13.63 29.11 -6.23
CA GLU A 362 -13.64 29.12 -7.69
C GLU A 362 -12.57 30.06 -8.27
N MET A 363 -12.30 31.18 -7.59
CA MET A 363 -11.21 32.08 -7.97
C MET A 363 -9.86 31.37 -7.90
N ASP A 364 -9.59 30.61 -6.83
CA ASP A 364 -8.31 29.92 -6.63
C ASP A 364 -8.03 28.89 -7.75
N GLN A 365 -9.03 28.07 -8.09
CA GLN A 365 -8.94 27.11 -9.19
C GLN A 365 -8.74 27.79 -10.55
N ARG A 366 -9.52 28.85 -10.82
CA ARG A 366 -9.43 29.61 -12.08
C ARG A 366 -8.09 30.34 -12.22
N LEU A 367 -7.55 30.88 -11.13
CA LEU A 367 -6.24 31.52 -11.10
C LEU A 367 -5.11 30.52 -11.27
N THR A 368 -5.16 29.39 -10.57
CA THR A 368 -4.17 28.30 -10.72
C THR A 368 -4.07 27.86 -12.17
N SER A 369 -5.22 27.55 -12.79
CA SER A 369 -5.29 27.18 -14.22
C SER A 369 -4.74 28.25 -15.17
N LEU A 370 -4.93 29.54 -14.86
CA LEU A 370 -4.35 30.63 -15.63
C LEU A 370 -2.83 30.69 -15.47
N LEU A 371 -2.32 30.55 -14.25
CA LEU A 371 -0.89 30.56 -13.96
C LEU A 371 -0.18 29.37 -14.61
N GLU A 372 -0.79 28.18 -14.57
CA GLU A 372 -0.30 26.99 -15.28
C GLU A 372 -0.21 27.24 -16.79
N ASN A 373 -1.26 27.80 -17.40
CA ASN A 373 -1.26 28.11 -18.83
C ASN A 373 -0.19 29.15 -19.20
N LEU A 374 -0.04 30.21 -18.39
CA LEU A 374 1.03 31.20 -18.54
C LEU A 374 2.42 30.57 -18.45
N TYR A 375 2.61 29.62 -17.54
CA TYR A 375 3.88 28.91 -17.36
C TYR A 375 4.19 27.98 -18.53
N ILE A 376 3.22 27.19 -18.99
CA ILE A 376 3.38 26.21 -20.09
C ILE A 376 3.68 26.92 -21.41
N TYR A 377 2.94 27.98 -21.73
CA TYR A 377 3.01 28.68 -23.03
C TYR A 377 3.92 29.91 -23.05
N ARG A 378 4.74 30.09 -22.01
CA ARG A 378 5.65 31.25 -21.83
C ARG A 378 6.59 31.58 -23.00
N ARG A 379 6.83 30.65 -23.92
CA ARG A 379 7.78 30.81 -25.03
C ARG A 379 7.17 30.45 -26.38
N THR A 380 5.85 30.41 -26.47
CA THR A 380 5.15 30.01 -27.69
C THR A 380 4.98 31.23 -28.60
N GLU A 381 5.45 31.12 -29.85
CA GLU A 381 5.25 32.14 -30.87
C GLU A 381 3.75 32.42 -31.08
N GLY A 382 3.38 33.69 -31.23
CA GLY A 382 1.99 34.12 -31.40
C GLY A 382 1.21 34.42 -30.12
N HIS A 383 1.83 34.30 -28.93
CA HIS A 383 1.20 34.57 -27.64
C HIS A 383 1.92 35.62 -26.78
N GLU A 384 2.37 36.72 -27.39
CA GLU A 384 3.14 37.79 -26.74
C GLU A 384 2.45 38.47 -25.55
N ASP A 385 1.12 38.39 -25.47
CA ASP A 385 0.40 38.92 -24.31
C ASP A 385 0.54 38.05 -23.06
N LEU A 386 0.75 36.73 -23.20
CA LEU A 386 1.05 35.84 -22.07
C LEU A 386 2.39 36.22 -21.41
N LEU A 387 3.39 36.59 -22.21
CA LEU A 387 4.69 37.07 -21.73
C LEU A 387 4.54 38.30 -20.82
N LYS A 388 3.69 39.26 -21.18
CA LYS A 388 3.47 40.48 -20.38
C LYS A 388 2.83 40.18 -19.02
N PHE A 389 1.90 39.23 -18.96
CA PHE A 389 1.32 38.78 -17.70
C PHE A 389 2.33 38.04 -16.85
N GLN A 390 3.14 37.16 -17.46
CA GLN A 390 4.21 36.48 -16.75
C GLN A 390 5.25 37.44 -16.18
N ASP A 391 5.70 38.42 -16.96
CA ASP A 391 6.63 39.47 -16.52
C ASP A 391 6.10 40.25 -15.32
N SER A 392 4.78 40.46 -15.26
CA SER A 392 4.15 41.12 -14.12
C SER A 392 4.18 40.25 -12.85
N ILE A 393 3.99 38.93 -12.99
CA ILE A 393 4.05 37.96 -11.89
C ILE A 393 5.49 37.81 -11.39
N ILE A 394 6.47 37.66 -12.28
CA ILE A 394 7.89 37.59 -11.90
C ILE A 394 8.31 38.88 -11.20
N CYS A 395 7.91 40.04 -11.73
CA CYS A 395 8.19 41.33 -11.10
C CYS A 395 7.56 41.44 -9.70
N TYR A 396 6.35 40.91 -9.52
CA TYR A 396 5.67 40.90 -8.23
C TYR A 396 6.42 40.04 -7.20
N MET A 397 6.82 38.82 -7.57
CA MET A 397 7.48 37.89 -6.65
C MET A 397 8.94 38.24 -6.36
N ASP A 398 9.71 38.61 -7.39
CA ASP A 398 11.18 38.63 -7.31
C ASP A 398 11.77 40.04 -7.24
N ILE A 399 10.98 41.10 -7.54
CA ILE A 399 11.49 42.47 -7.67
C ILE A 399 10.77 43.45 -6.74
N SER A 400 9.46 43.61 -6.91
CA SER A 400 8.64 44.58 -6.18
C SER A 400 7.16 44.31 -6.42
N GLU A 401 6.44 44.11 -5.32
CA GLU A 401 4.99 43.93 -5.29
C GLU A 401 4.26 45.04 -6.07
N GLU A 402 4.55 46.30 -5.73
CA GLU A 402 3.93 47.49 -6.33
C GLU A 402 4.16 47.56 -7.85
N LYS A 403 5.41 47.33 -8.30
CA LYS A 403 5.73 47.35 -9.74
C LYS A 403 5.13 46.17 -10.49
N GLY A 404 5.05 45.00 -9.85
CA GLY A 404 4.37 43.84 -10.39
C GLY A 404 2.88 44.11 -10.61
N LEU A 405 2.22 44.71 -9.61
CA LEU A 405 0.82 45.12 -9.68
C LEU A 405 0.59 46.17 -10.78
N GLU A 406 1.45 47.18 -10.91
CA GLU A 406 1.34 48.20 -11.96
C GLU A 406 1.44 47.59 -13.38
N LYS A 407 2.39 46.67 -13.57
CA LYS A 407 2.55 45.93 -14.82
C LYS A 407 1.33 45.06 -15.12
N PHE A 408 0.82 44.36 -14.12
CA PHE A 408 -0.37 43.51 -14.25
C PHE A 408 -1.60 44.34 -14.63
N GLN A 409 -1.83 45.46 -13.95
CA GLN A 409 -2.92 46.40 -14.28
C GLN A 409 -2.79 46.95 -15.70
N THR A 410 -1.57 47.23 -16.16
CA THR A 410 -1.30 47.71 -17.52
C THR A 410 -1.62 46.65 -18.55
N ALA A 411 -1.21 45.39 -18.32
CA ALA A 411 -1.56 44.26 -19.19
C ALA A 411 -3.08 44.02 -19.24
N LEU A 412 -3.78 44.15 -18.11
CA LEU A 412 -5.24 44.02 -18.02
C LEU A 412 -6.02 45.08 -18.81
N ARG A 413 -5.46 46.28 -19.05
CA ARG A 413 -6.20 47.37 -19.75
C ARG A 413 -6.67 46.99 -21.14
N LYS A 414 -5.96 46.11 -21.84
CA LYS A 414 -6.36 45.58 -23.16
C LYS A 414 -7.68 44.77 -23.10
N TYR A 415 -7.98 44.19 -21.94
CA TYR A 415 -9.11 43.28 -21.71
C TYR A 415 -10.27 43.93 -20.93
N LYS A 416 -10.11 45.17 -20.47
CA LYS A 416 -11.14 45.96 -19.76
C LYS A 416 -12.39 46.30 -20.59
N LYS A 417 -12.45 45.96 -21.87
CA LYS A 417 -13.67 46.11 -22.69
C LYS A 417 -14.82 45.18 -22.28
N PHE A 418 -14.61 44.24 -21.36
CA PHE A 418 -15.62 43.28 -20.89
C PHE A 418 -16.22 43.62 -19.50
N HIS A 419 -16.04 44.84 -18.99
CA HIS A 419 -16.54 45.25 -17.67
C HIS A 419 -17.72 46.24 -17.68
N TYR A 420 -18.53 46.23 -18.74
CA TYR A 420 -19.85 46.85 -18.68
C TYR A 420 -20.88 45.98 -19.43
N ALA A 421 -21.45 45.03 -18.70
CA ALA A 421 -22.86 44.66 -18.75
C ALA A 421 -23.24 44.10 -17.38
#